data_AF-A0A251NXT0-F1
#
_entry.id   AF-A0A251NXT0-F1
#
_cell.length_a   1.000
_cell.length_b   1.000
_cell.length_c   1.000
_cell.angle_alpha   90.00
_cell.angle_beta   90.00
_cell.angle_gamma   90.00
#
_symmetry.space_group_name_H-M   'P 1'
#
loop_
_entity.id
_entity.type
_entity.pdbx_description
1 polymer ?
#
loop_
_entity_poly.entity_id
_entity_poly.type
_entity_poly.pdbx_seq_one_letter_code
_entity_poly.pdbx_strand_id
1 'polypeptide(L)'
;MVHVYAVLCVRQTLHLGLWPLGVRREAVSSPTSSQKAFSFLSAFSLFLSLLATVMGIKGLTKLLADNAPKAMKEQKFESYFGRKIAIDASMSIYQFLIVVGRSGTEMLTNEAGEVTSHLQGMFSRTIRLLEAGIKPLYVFDGKPPDLKKQELAKRYSKRADATEDLAAAVEVGNKEDIEKYSKRTVKVTKQHNDDCKRLLRLMGVPVIEAPSEAEAQCAALCKSGKVYAVASEDMDSLTFGAPRFLRHLMDPSSRKIPVMEFEVAKVLEELNLTMDQFIDLCILSGCDYCDSIRGIGGQTALKLIRQHGSIENILENINKERYQIPEDWPYQEARRLFKEPVALSDEEQLEIKWIAPDEEGLISFLVNENGFNSDRVTKAIEKIKAAKNKSSQGRLESFFKPTANPSVPIKRKETKCVLKSSKPAIKHKMFCLQDCNSFRPTVSGSIRLTILGLGLKHSTPLTRGVCFGA
;
A
#
# COMPACT_ATOMS: atom_id res chain seq x y z
N MET A 1 30.01 3.07 15.54
CA MET A 1 30.60 4.43 15.66
C MET A 1 30.19 5.27 14.44
N VAL A 2 29.01 5.93 14.43
CA VAL A 2 28.56 6.76 13.28
C VAL A 2 27.84 8.06 13.75
N HIS A 3 28.09 8.50 14.99
CA HIS A 3 27.44 9.70 15.58
C HIS A 3 28.41 10.76 16.09
N VAL A 4 29.72 10.54 15.98
CA VAL A 4 30.75 11.49 16.48
C VAL A 4 31.26 12.43 15.37
N TYR A 5 31.29 11.97 14.11
CA TYR A 5 31.86 12.75 13.00
C TYR A 5 30.96 13.91 12.49
N ALA A 6 29.64 13.83 12.68
CA ALA A 6 28.72 14.85 12.16
C ALA A 6 28.80 16.21 12.91
N VAL A 7 29.22 16.20 14.18
CA VAL A 7 29.18 17.38 15.07
C VAL A 7 30.45 18.24 14.95
N LEU A 8 31.58 17.64 14.54
CA LEU A 8 32.88 18.33 14.46
C LEU A 8 33.01 19.27 13.25
N CYS A 9 32.37 18.97 12.12
CA CYS A 9 32.57 19.72 10.88
C CYS A 9 31.92 21.12 10.85
N VAL A 10 31.02 21.43 11.79
CA VAL A 10 30.32 22.73 11.87
C VAL A 10 31.03 23.72 12.81
N ARG A 11 31.93 23.25 13.70
CA ARG A 11 32.44 24.05 14.83
C ARG A 11 33.79 24.72 14.58
N GLN A 12 34.34 24.66 13.37
CA GLN A 12 35.72 25.08 13.07
C GLN A 12 35.83 26.26 12.07
N THR A 13 34.70 26.89 11.71
CA THR A 13 34.65 28.04 10.77
C THR A 13 34.26 29.36 11.45
N LEU A 14 34.29 29.42 12.78
CA LEU A 14 33.94 30.60 13.60
C LEU A 14 35.10 31.02 14.52
N HIS A 15 36.25 31.31 13.93
CA HIS A 15 37.32 32.10 14.55
C HIS A 15 38.10 32.85 13.45
N LEU A 16 38.64 34.03 13.81
CA LEU A 16 39.27 35.04 12.93
C LEU A 16 38.26 35.84 12.08
N GLY A 17 38.16 37.16 12.31
CA GLY A 17 37.21 38.03 11.61
C GLY A 17 36.97 39.41 12.21
N LEU A 18 38.03 40.16 12.58
CA LEU A 18 37.93 41.57 12.99
C LEU A 18 37.85 42.49 11.77
N TRP A 19 36.74 43.23 11.56
CA TRP A 19 36.75 44.58 10.94
C TRP A 19 35.41 45.36 11.16
N PRO A 20 35.16 46.60 10.68
CA PRO A 20 34.64 47.64 11.56
C PRO A 20 33.31 48.29 11.11
N LEU A 21 32.97 49.41 11.77
CA LEU A 21 31.86 50.33 11.49
C LEU A 21 31.67 50.69 10.00
N GLY A 22 30.42 50.65 9.51
CA GLY A 22 30.02 51.44 8.34
C GLY A 22 28.77 50.98 7.57
N VAL A 23 27.91 51.96 7.23
CA VAL A 23 26.90 51.95 6.15
C VAL A 23 25.64 51.05 6.33
N ARG A 24 24.45 51.67 6.19
CA ARG A 24 23.15 50.99 6.06
C ARG A 24 22.97 50.39 4.66
N ARG A 25 22.22 49.28 4.56
CA ARG A 25 21.32 49.00 3.41
C ARG A 25 20.23 48.01 3.79
N GLU A 26 19.05 48.18 3.19
CA GLU A 26 17.93 47.25 3.28
C GLU A 26 18.16 46.08 2.33
N ALA A 27 17.73 44.86 2.70
CA ALA A 27 17.67 43.73 1.81
C ALA A 27 16.59 42.73 2.26
N VAL A 28 15.54 42.58 1.45
CA VAL A 28 14.59 41.47 1.57
C VAL A 28 15.31 40.18 1.19
N SER A 29 15.30 39.17 2.06
CA SER A 29 15.89 37.86 1.80
C SER A 29 14.82 36.76 1.73
N SER A 30 14.92 35.91 0.72
CA SER A 30 14.05 34.74 0.55
C SER A 30 14.78 33.47 1.04
N PRO A 31 14.04 32.48 1.58
CA PRO A 31 14.67 31.33 2.23
C PRO A 31 15.39 30.42 1.23
N THR A 32 16.63 30.08 1.57
CA THR A 32 17.56 29.33 0.72
C THR A 32 17.17 27.86 0.57
N SER A 33 17.75 27.18 -0.43
CA SER A 33 17.46 25.76 -0.71
C SER A 33 17.67 24.84 0.50
N SER A 34 18.67 25.14 1.35
CA SER A 34 18.97 24.36 2.55
C SER A 34 17.86 24.44 3.60
N GLN A 35 17.26 25.62 3.82
CA GLN A 35 16.13 25.79 4.75
C GLN A 35 14.88 25.02 4.28
N LYS A 36 14.65 24.94 2.97
CA LYS A 36 13.56 24.14 2.36
C LYS A 36 13.81 22.64 2.50
N ALA A 37 15.06 22.18 2.41
CA ALA A 37 15.41 20.79 2.70
C ALA A 37 15.23 20.45 4.20
N PHE A 38 15.60 21.38 5.10
CA PHE A 38 15.47 21.19 6.54
C PHE A 38 14.00 21.15 7.00
N SER A 39 13.13 22.01 6.46
CA SER A 39 11.70 21.93 6.77
C SER A 39 11.05 20.67 6.21
N PHE A 40 11.46 20.17 5.05
CA PHE A 40 11.03 18.85 4.54
C PHE A 40 11.47 17.68 5.42
N LEU A 41 12.69 17.72 5.98
CA LEU A 41 13.19 16.69 6.91
C LEU A 41 12.51 16.77 8.29
N SER A 42 12.23 17.98 8.79
CA SER A 42 11.41 18.18 10.00
C SER A 42 9.98 17.64 9.79
N ALA A 43 9.34 18.00 8.67
CA ALA A 43 8.02 17.49 8.30
C ALA A 43 8.02 15.97 8.10
N PHE A 44 9.11 15.36 7.61
CA PHE A 44 9.25 13.90 7.52
C PHE A 44 9.29 13.24 8.90
N SER A 45 10.04 13.81 9.86
CA SER A 45 10.09 13.35 11.24
C SER A 45 8.75 13.52 11.97
N LEU A 46 8.06 14.65 11.79
CA LEU A 46 6.71 14.87 12.32
C LEU A 46 5.68 13.93 11.68
N PHE A 47 5.74 13.69 10.37
CA PHE A 47 4.83 12.77 9.69
C PHE A 47 4.99 11.32 10.18
N LEU A 48 6.25 10.87 10.37
CA LEU A 48 6.53 9.54 10.91
C LEU A 48 6.15 9.42 12.40
N SER A 49 6.27 10.49 13.20
CA SER A 49 5.90 10.49 14.62
C SER A 49 4.40 10.75 14.90
N LEU A 50 3.65 11.34 13.96
CA LEU A 50 2.18 11.32 14.03
C LEU A 50 1.63 9.92 13.72
N LEU A 51 2.19 9.26 12.69
CA LEU A 51 1.91 7.84 12.39
C LEU A 51 2.48 6.86 13.44
N ALA A 52 3.31 7.32 14.39
CA ALA A 52 3.76 6.54 15.54
C ALA A 52 2.68 6.41 16.63
N THR A 53 1.52 7.03 16.46
CA THR A 53 0.30 6.58 17.13
C THR A 53 -0.14 5.29 16.44
N VAL A 54 0.40 4.15 16.91
CA VAL A 54 0.24 2.83 16.30
C VAL A 54 -1.20 2.59 15.82
N MET A 55 -1.33 2.33 14.53
CA MET A 55 -2.50 1.70 13.92
C MET A 55 -2.01 0.37 13.32
N GLY A 56 -2.66 -0.72 13.72
CA GLY A 56 -2.32 -2.06 13.25
C GLY A 56 -1.01 -2.66 13.79
N ILE A 57 -0.53 -3.73 13.14
CA ILE A 57 0.55 -4.58 13.67
C ILE A 57 1.89 -3.85 13.81
N LYS A 58 2.33 -3.68 15.05
CA LYS A 58 3.54 -2.93 15.44
C LYS A 58 4.80 -3.44 14.76
N GLY A 59 5.33 -2.65 13.83
CA GLY A 59 6.62 -2.89 13.18
C GLY A 59 6.62 -3.98 12.10
N LEU A 60 5.46 -4.52 11.71
CA LEU A 60 5.37 -5.64 10.75
C LEU A 60 6.09 -5.37 9.43
N THR A 61 5.98 -4.15 8.88
CA THR A 61 6.71 -3.73 7.66
C THR A 61 8.20 -4.02 7.73
N LYS A 62 8.83 -3.70 8.87
CA LYS A 62 10.26 -3.94 9.07
C LYS A 62 10.54 -5.43 9.31
N LEU A 63 9.70 -6.12 10.07
CA LEU A 63 9.85 -7.56 10.31
C LEU A 63 9.87 -8.34 8.99
N LEU A 64 8.99 -7.98 8.04
CA LEU A 64 8.95 -8.56 6.71
C LEU A 64 10.13 -8.13 5.83
N ALA A 65 10.56 -6.86 5.88
CA ALA A 65 11.77 -6.43 5.15
C ALA A 65 13.03 -7.17 5.64
N ASP A 66 13.13 -7.43 6.95
CA ASP A 66 14.26 -8.12 7.59
C ASP A 66 14.24 -9.66 7.35
N ASN A 67 13.06 -10.30 7.20
CA ASN A 67 12.92 -11.78 7.20
C ASN A 67 12.20 -12.40 5.98
N ALA A 68 11.42 -11.63 5.21
CA ALA A 68 10.62 -12.09 4.07
C ALA A 68 10.66 -11.08 2.88
N PRO A 69 11.86 -10.75 2.36
CA PRO A 69 12.03 -9.67 1.39
C PRO A 69 11.52 -9.99 -0.03
N LYS A 70 11.35 -11.27 -0.42
CA LYS A 70 10.79 -11.67 -1.73
C LYS A 70 9.26 -11.64 -1.73
N ALA A 71 8.64 -11.66 -0.55
CA ALA A 71 7.22 -11.41 -0.36
C ALA A 71 6.82 -9.94 -0.61
N MET A 72 7.80 -9.03 -0.57
CA MET A 72 7.65 -7.59 -0.83
C MET A 72 8.11 -7.25 -2.25
N LYS A 73 7.32 -6.47 -3.00
CA LYS A 73 7.64 -6.06 -4.38
C LYS A 73 7.34 -4.59 -4.63
N GLU A 74 8.35 -3.84 -5.07
CA GLU A 74 8.13 -2.53 -5.66
C GLU A 74 7.47 -2.65 -7.03
N GLN A 75 6.37 -1.93 -7.23
CA GLN A 75 5.61 -1.87 -8.48
C GLN A 75 5.32 -0.42 -8.86
N LYS A 76 5.14 -0.18 -10.16
CA LYS A 76 4.74 1.12 -10.68
C LYS A 76 3.24 1.33 -10.49
N PHE A 77 2.81 2.58 -10.29
CA PHE A 77 1.37 2.89 -10.14
C PHE A 77 0.56 2.44 -11.37
N GLU A 78 1.17 2.48 -12.56
CA GLU A 78 0.56 2.13 -13.84
C GLU A 78 0.38 0.61 -14.05
N SER A 79 1.08 -0.27 -13.30
CA SER A 79 0.94 -1.73 -13.47
C SER A 79 -0.39 -2.29 -12.96
N TYR A 80 -1.18 -1.47 -12.27
CA TYR A 80 -2.51 -1.80 -11.77
C TYR A 80 -3.65 -1.42 -12.74
N PHE A 81 -3.32 -1.01 -13.96
CA PHE A 81 -4.32 -0.74 -15.01
C PHE A 81 -5.31 -1.91 -15.16
N GLY A 82 -6.61 -1.60 -15.13
CA GLY A 82 -7.71 -2.56 -15.24
C GLY A 82 -7.98 -3.39 -13.97
N ARG A 83 -7.14 -3.31 -12.93
CA ARG A 83 -7.34 -4.05 -11.67
C ARG A 83 -8.46 -3.42 -10.84
N LYS A 84 -9.35 -4.27 -10.31
CA LYS A 84 -10.25 -3.92 -9.21
C LYS A 84 -9.45 -3.94 -7.91
N ILE A 85 -9.54 -2.90 -7.08
CA ILE A 85 -8.80 -2.82 -5.80
C ILE A 85 -9.78 -2.38 -4.71
N ALA A 86 -9.85 -3.15 -3.61
CA ALA A 86 -10.59 -2.73 -2.42
C ALA A 86 -9.73 -1.75 -1.61
N ILE A 87 -10.36 -0.68 -1.13
CA ILE A 87 -9.68 0.46 -0.51
C ILE A 87 -10.32 0.77 0.83
N ASP A 88 -9.49 0.83 1.86
CA ASP A 88 -9.81 1.39 3.17
C ASP A 88 -10.13 2.89 3.05
N ALA A 89 -11.40 3.25 3.29
CA ALA A 89 -11.87 4.62 3.28
C ALA A 89 -11.50 5.39 4.56
N SER A 90 -11.45 4.72 5.71
CA SER A 90 -11.26 5.35 7.02
C SER A 90 -9.85 5.92 7.20
N MET A 91 -8.81 5.13 6.92
CA MET A 91 -7.42 5.61 6.86
C MET A 91 -7.27 6.70 5.79
N SER A 92 -7.95 6.54 4.64
CA SER A 92 -7.93 7.56 3.58
C SER A 92 -8.49 8.91 4.03
N ILE A 93 -9.62 8.93 4.74
CA ILE A 93 -10.28 10.15 5.22
C ILE A 93 -9.45 10.83 6.32
N TYR A 94 -8.89 10.06 7.25
CA TYR A 94 -8.01 10.59 8.29
C TYR A 94 -6.77 11.29 7.71
N GLN A 95 -6.14 10.68 6.69
CA GLN A 95 -5.04 11.32 5.95
C GLN A 95 -5.46 12.65 5.30
N PHE A 96 -6.65 12.72 4.70
CA PHE A 96 -7.12 13.95 4.05
C PHE A 96 -7.32 15.09 5.06
N LEU A 97 -7.92 14.82 6.22
CA LEU A 97 -8.16 15.83 7.27
C LEU A 97 -6.86 16.33 7.93
N ILE A 98 -5.74 15.61 7.80
CA ILE A 98 -4.41 16.03 8.30
C ILE A 98 -3.59 16.77 7.23
N VAL A 99 -3.73 16.41 5.95
CA VAL A 99 -2.82 16.85 4.87
C VAL A 99 -3.44 17.87 3.92
N VAL A 100 -4.76 17.82 3.66
CA VAL A 100 -5.38 18.62 2.59
C VAL A 100 -5.78 19.99 3.11
N GLY A 101 -5.09 21.02 2.61
CA GLY A 101 -5.51 22.42 2.71
C GLY A 101 -5.49 22.98 4.14
N ARG A 102 -4.43 22.69 4.89
CA ARG A 102 -4.21 23.27 6.23
C ARG A 102 -3.10 24.32 6.22
N SER A 103 -3.28 25.35 7.04
CA SER A 103 -2.29 26.41 7.29
C SER A 103 -2.31 26.76 8.78
N GLY A 104 -1.38 26.20 9.55
CA GLY A 104 -1.45 26.26 11.02
C GLY A 104 -2.71 25.56 11.55
N THR A 105 -3.61 26.32 12.17
CA THR A 105 -4.92 25.87 12.67
C THR A 105 -6.01 25.80 11.60
N GLU A 106 -5.89 26.59 10.53
CA GLU A 106 -6.91 26.69 9.48
C GLU A 106 -7.05 25.38 8.70
N MET A 107 -8.28 25.06 8.28
CA MET A 107 -8.63 23.97 7.37
C MET A 107 -9.51 24.52 6.25
N LEU A 108 -9.67 23.79 5.15
CA LEU A 108 -10.68 24.13 4.14
C LEU A 108 -12.07 23.93 4.72
N THR A 109 -12.92 24.96 4.63
CA THR A 109 -14.34 24.90 4.99
C THR A 109 -15.22 25.40 3.84
N ASN A 110 -16.51 25.11 3.90
CA ASN A 110 -17.53 25.84 3.16
C ASN A 110 -17.89 27.17 3.88
N GLU A 111 -18.87 27.90 3.34
CA GLU A 111 -19.35 29.17 3.91
C GLU A 111 -20.04 29.01 5.28
N ALA A 112 -20.52 27.80 5.61
CA ALA A 112 -21.09 27.46 6.91
C ALA A 112 -20.03 27.07 7.97
N GLY A 113 -18.74 27.04 7.60
CA GLY A 113 -17.64 26.64 8.48
C GLY A 113 -17.45 25.12 8.61
N GLU A 114 -18.14 24.32 7.82
CA GLU A 114 -18.00 22.86 7.79
C GLU A 114 -16.77 22.47 6.98
N VAL A 115 -15.93 21.56 7.52
CA VAL A 115 -14.67 21.14 6.87
C VAL A 115 -14.93 20.43 5.55
N THR A 116 -14.18 20.73 4.49
CA THR A 116 -14.32 20.14 3.15
C THR A 116 -13.08 19.35 2.67
N SER A 117 -12.02 19.29 3.48
CA SER A 117 -10.76 18.62 3.16
C SER A 117 -10.90 17.14 2.79
N HIS A 118 -11.84 16.40 3.40
CA HIS A 118 -12.12 14.99 3.07
C HIS A 118 -12.72 14.85 1.67
N LEU A 119 -13.68 15.71 1.29
CA LEU A 119 -14.26 15.72 -0.06
C LEU A 119 -13.20 16.03 -1.11
N GLN A 120 -12.41 17.10 -0.94
CA GLN A 120 -11.39 17.47 -1.92
C GLN A 120 -10.32 16.37 -2.07
N GLY A 121 -9.89 15.77 -0.96
CA GLY A 121 -8.95 14.66 -0.96
C GLY A 121 -9.51 13.42 -1.68
N MET A 122 -10.72 13.00 -1.31
CA MET A 122 -11.37 11.80 -1.85
C MET A 122 -11.64 11.94 -3.35
N PHE A 123 -12.19 13.09 -3.78
CA PHE A 123 -12.43 13.40 -5.20
C PHE A 123 -11.13 13.32 -6.00
N SER A 124 -10.11 14.07 -5.59
CA SER A 124 -8.82 14.16 -6.30
C SER A 124 -8.09 12.82 -6.39
N ARG A 125 -8.09 12.04 -5.30
CA ARG A 125 -7.42 10.73 -5.24
C ARG A 125 -8.17 9.69 -6.09
N THR A 126 -9.50 9.68 -6.03
CA THR A 126 -10.35 8.78 -6.83
C THR A 126 -10.22 9.04 -8.33
N ILE A 127 -10.21 10.32 -8.75
CA ILE A 127 -9.97 10.70 -10.15
C ILE A 127 -8.65 10.13 -10.66
N ARG A 128 -7.55 10.28 -9.90
CA ARG A 128 -6.23 9.74 -10.30
C ARG A 128 -6.25 8.22 -10.49
N LEU A 129 -6.91 7.48 -9.61
CA LEU A 129 -7.03 6.02 -9.72
C LEU A 129 -7.76 5.65 -11.01
N LEU A 130 -8.90 6.30 -11.29
CA LEU A 130 -9.67 6.12 -12.52
C LEU A 130 -8.87 6.52 -13.77
N GLU A 131 -8.16 7.65 -13.77
CA GLU A 131 -7.32 8.12 -14.88
C GLU A 131 -6.19 7.13 -15.24
N ALA A 132 -5.69 6.37 -14.27
CA ALA A 132 -4.74 5.26 -14.44
C ALA A 132 -5.41 3.92 -14.78
N GLY A 133 -6.73 3.89 -14.99
CA GLY A 133 -7.50 2.69 -15.32
C GLY A 133 -7.71 1.72 -14.16
N ILE A 134 -7.33 2.10 -12.93
CA ILE A 134 -7.63 1.32 -11.71
C ILE A 134 -9.13 1.44 -11.43
N LYS A 135 -9.74 0.36 -10.93
CA LYS A 135 -11.17 0.29 -10.58
C LYS A 135 -11.29 0.25 -9.05
N PRO A 136 -11.34 1.41 -8.36
CA PRO A 136 -11.38 1.47 -6.90
C PRO A 136 -12.76 1.05 -6.36
N LEU A 137 -12.75 0.28 -5.28
CA LEU A 137 -13.92 -0.09 -4.48
C LEU A 137 -13.67 0.38 -3.06
N TYR A 138 -14.42 1.36 -2.57
CA TYR A 138 -14.20 1.89 -1.22
C TYR A 138 -15.00 1.11 -0.18
N VAL A 139 -14.35 0.77 0.93
CA VAL A 139 -14.94 0.08 2.07
C VAL A 139 -14.83 0.98 3.30
N PHE A 140 -15.95 1.21 3.97
CA PHE A 140 -16.06 2.02 5.18
C PHE A 140 -16.33 1.13 6.40
N ASP A 141 -15.83 1.52 7.57
CA ASP A 141 -16.10 0.80 8.82
C ASP A 141 -17.57 0.87 9.23
N GLY A 142 -18.03 -0.21 9.87
CA GLY A 142 -19.30 -0.31 10.58
C GLY A 142 -19.13 -0.13 12.09
N LYS A 143 -19.56 -1.12 12.87
CA LYS A 143 -19.40 -1.11 14.33
C LYS A 143 -18.02 -1.67 14.71
N PRO A 144 -17.15 -0.91 15.42
CA PRO A 144 -15.89 -1.46 15.90
C PRO A 144 -16.14 -2.61 16.90
N PRO A 145 -15.28 -3.65 16.90
CA PRO A 145 -15.41 -4.81 17.75
C PRO A 145 -15.11 -4.43 19.20
N ASP A 146 -15.73 -5.13 20.16
CA ASP A 146 -15.67 -4.77 21.58
C ASP A 146 -14.23 -4.82 22.16
N LEU A 147 -13.35 -5.63 21.57
CA LEU A 147 -11.91 -5.68 21.86
C LEU A 147 -11.18 -4.34 21.60
N LYS A 148 -11.50 -3.65 20.50
CA LYS A 148 -10.84 -2.40 20.07
C LYS A 148 -11.21 -1.21 20.97
N LYS A 149 -12.17 -1.36 21.90
CA LYS A 149 -12.57 -0.33 22.87
C LYS A 149 -11.40 0.23 23.68
N GLN A 150 -10.47 -0.63 24.12
CA GLN A 150 -9.33 -0.18 24.92
C GLN A 150 -8.39 0.71 24.11
N GLU A 151 -8.07 0.37 22.87
CA GLU A 151 -7.25 1.23 22.01
C GLU A 151 -8.02 2.49 21.55
N LEU A 152 -9.34 2.40 21.32
CA LEU A 152 -10.17 3.59 21.09
C LEU A 152 -10.19 4.55 22.28
N ALA A 153 -10.16 4.04 23.52
CA ALA A 153 -10.00 4.85 24.74
C ALA A 153 -8.59 5.44 24.86
N LYS A 154 -7.54 4.66 24.60
CA LYS A 154 -6.14 5.14 24.49
C LYS A 154 -6.01 6.24 23.43
N ARG A 155 -6.71 6.13 22.30
CA ARG A 155 -6.84 7.15 21.23
C ARG A 155 -7.81 8.30 21.56
N TYR A 156 -8.59 8.20 22.63
CA TYR A 156 -9.39 9.32 23.15
C TYR A 156 -8.55 10.19 24.09
N SER A 157 -7.88 9.58 25.09
CA SER A 157 -6.99 10.31 26.03
C SER A 157 -5.96 11.13 25.26
N LYS A 158 -5.16 10.48 24.39
CA LYS A 158 -4.14 11.14 23.55
C LYS A 158 -4.63 12.35 22.73
N ARG A 159 -5.95 12.48 22.49
CA ARG A 159 -6.57 13.62 21.81
C ARG A 159 -7.11 14.68 22.77
N ALA A 160 -7.50 14.31 24.00
CA ALA A 160 -7.75 15.27 25.07
C ALA A 160 -6.43 15.94 25.47
N ASP A 161 -5.40 15.15 25.79
CA ASP A 161 -4.03 15.60 26.11
C ASP A 161 -3.52 16.58 25.01
N ALA A 162 -3.64 16.18 23.74
CA ALA A 162 -3.22 17.00 22.60
C ALA A 162 -4.11 18.24 22.32
N THR A 163 -5.29 18.34 22.93
CA THR A 163 -6.16 19.54 22.87
C THR A 163 -5.73 20.55 23.94
N GLU A 164 -5.35 20.07 25.12
CA GLU A 164 -4.77 20.89 26.19
C GLU A 164 -3.39 21.44 25.77
N ASP A 165 -2.52 20.58 25.21
CA ASP A 165 -1.25 20.97 24.58
C ASP A 165 -1.46 22.05 23.49
N LEU A 166 -2.51 21.93 22.67
CA LEU A 166 -2.82 22.88 21.60
C LEU A 166 -3.24 24.24 22.16
N ALA A 167 -4.08 24.27 23.20
CA ALA A 167 -4.49 25.51 23.84
C ALA A 167 -3.27 26.25 24.43
N ALA A 168 -2.40 25.54 25.16
CA ALA A 168 -1.16 26.10 25.70
C ALA A 168 -0.22 26.60 24.58
N ALA A 169 -0.09 25.87 23.48
CA ALA A 169 0.73 26.28 22.34
C ALA A 169 0.20 27.53 21.62
N VAL A 170 -1.13 27.73 21.58
CA VAL A 170 -1.78 28.93 21.03
C VAL A 170 -1.51 30.15 21.91
N GLU A 171 -1.68 30.05 23.24
CA GLU A 171 -1.39 31.15 24.18
C GLU A 171 0.09 31.58 24.14
N VAL A 172 1.01 30.62 23.99
CA VAL A 172 2.46 30.88 23.83
C VAL A 172 2.82 31.36 22.40
N GLY A 173 1.92 31.19 21.44
CA GLY A 173 2.14 31.57 20.03
C GLY A 173 3.15 30.69 19.28
N ASN A 174 3.51 29.50 19.78
CA ASN A 174 4.51 28.66 19.13
C ASN A 174 3.93 27.94 17.91
N LYS A 175 4.14 28.51 16.72
CA LYS A 175 3.61 28.02 15.43
C LYS A 175 3.94 26.55 15.13
N GLU A 176 5.12 26.06 15.52
CA GLU A 176 5.52 24.67 15.27
C GLU A 176 4.71 23.68 16.14
N ASP A 177 4.52 24.01 17.42
CA ASP A 177 3.69 23.21 18.33
C ASP A 177 2.20 23.33 17.99
N ILE A 178 1.72 24.52 17.62
CA ILE A 178 0.34 24.73 17.14
C ILE A 178 0.04 23.80 15.95
N GLU A 179 0.90 23.76 14.92
CA GLU A 179 0.71 22.86 13.76
C GLU A 179 0.79 21.38 14.15
N LYS A 180 1.71 21.02 15.06
CA LYS A 180 1.92 19.66 15.58
C LYS A 180 0.71 19.14 16.34
N TYR A 181 0.17 19.91 17.29
CA TYR A 181 -0.96 19.52 18.13
C TYR A 181 -2.29 19.64 17.38
N SER A 182 -2.49 20.65 16.53
CA SER A 182 -3.69 20.81 15.68
C SER A 182 -3.93 19.62 14.73
N LYS A 183 -2.86 18.94 14.29
CA LYS A 183 -2.97 17.69 13.52
C LYS A 183 -3.29 16.46 14.38
N ARG A 184 -2.96 16.48 15.68
CA ARG A 184 -3.23 15.37 16.62
C ARG A 184 -4.66 15.38 17.13
N THR A 185 -5.30 16.54 17.27
CA THR A 185 -6.71 16.65 17.71
C THR A 185 -7.74 16.15 16.69
N VAL A 186 -7.32 15.88 15.45
CA VAL A 186 -8.19 15.46 14.34
C VAL A 186 -9.01 14.21 14.68
N LYS A 187 -10.30 14.27 14.36
CA LYS A 187 -11.27 13.17 14.50
C LYS A 187 -12.08 13.04 13.21
N VAL A 188 -12.21 11.82 12.71
CA VAL A 188 -13.20 11.51 11.65
C VAL A 188 -14.60 11.50 12.27
N THR A 189 -15.56 12.19 11.65
CA THR A 189 -16.96 12.22 12.09
C THR A 189 -17.80 11.29 11.22
N LYS A 190 -19.01 10.95 11.68
CA LYS A 190 -19.97 10.22 10.83
C LYS A 190 -20.30 11.02 9.56
N GLN A 191 -20.42 12.35 9.69
CA GLN A 191 -20.68 13.24 8.56
C GLN A 191 -19.60 13.09 7.49
N HIS A 192 -18.31 13.15 7.85
CA HIS A 192 -17.22 13.00 6.87
C HIS A 192 -17.28 11.67 6.11
N ASN A 193 -17.71 10.59 6.78
CA ASN A 193 -17.92 9.30 6.13
C ASN A 193 -19.12 9.36 5.17
N ASP A 194 -20.28 9.85 5.61
CA ASP A 194 -21.50 9.90 4.81
C ASP A 194 -21.39 10.87 3.61
N ASP A 195 -20.65 11.98 3.77
CA ASP A 195 -20.23 12.89 2.69
C ASP A 195 -19.38 12.16 1.64
N CYS A 196 -18.36 11.42 2.07
CA CYS A 196 -17.51 10.64 1.16
C CYS A 196 -18.29 9.51 0.48
N LYS A 197 -19.23 8.85 1.17
CA LYS A 197 -20.13 7.86 0.55
C LYS A 197 -21.00 8.51 -0.53
N ARG A 198 -21.59 9.68 -0.24
CA ARG A 198 -22.39 10.45 -1.22
C ARG A 198 -21.54 10.84 -2.43
N LEU A 199 -20.36 11.42 -2.21
CA LEU A 199 -19.42 11.78 -3.26
C LEU A 199 -19.07 10.58 -4.16
N LEU A 200 -18.65 9.45 -3.57
CA LEU A 200 -18.23 8.28 -4.35
C LEU A 200 -19.38 7.66 -5.16
N ARG A 201 -20.59 7.62 -4.58
CA ARG A 201 -21.82 7.21 -5.29
C ARG A 201 -22.10 8.13 -6.49
N LEU A 202 -22.01 9.45 -6.31
CA LEU A 202 -22.14 10.45 -7.38
C LEU A 202 -21.02 10.37 -8.44
N MET A 203 -19.80 9.97 -8.06
CA MET A 203 -18.71 9.67 -9.03
C MET A 203 -18.94 8.36 -9.81
N GLY A 204 -19.98 7.60 -9.50
CA GLY A 204 -20.26 6.29 -10.08
C GLY A 204 -19.33 5.17 -9.59
N VAL A 205 -18.69 5.38 -8.42
CA VAL A 205 -17.74 4.45 -7.80
C VAL A 205 -18.45 3.60 -6.74
N PRO A 206 -18.31 2.27 -6.73
CA PRO A 206 -18.97 1.41 -5.76
C PRO A 206 -18.40 1.61 -4.35
N VAL A 207 -19.30 1.53 -3.38
CA VAL A 207 -19.05 1.70 -1.95
C VAL A 207 -19.67 0.54 -1.21
N ILE A 208 -18.91 -0.08 -0.30
CA ILE A 208 -19.38 -1.08 0.67
C ILE A 208 -19.24 -0.50 2.08
N GLU A 209 -20.21 -0.79 2.93
CA GLU A 209 -20.17 -0.47 4.35
C GLU A 209 -19.99 -1.81 5.08
N ALA A 210 -18.86 -2.00 5.76
CA ALA A 210 -18.55 -3.24 6.46
C ALA A 210 -19.44 -3.37 7.71
N PRO A 211 -19.77 -4.59 8.17
CA PRO A 211 -20.49 -4.78 9.42
C PRO A 211 -19.61 -4.42 10.63
N SER A 212 -18.29 -4.63 10.51
CA SER A 212 -17.27 -4.20 11.46
C SER A 212 -16.10 -3.51 10.74
N GLU A 213 -14.89 -4.04 10.80
CA GLU A 213 -13.67 -3.40 10.24
C GLU A 213 -13.60 -3.44 8.70
N ALA A 214 -13.19 -2.33 8.08
CA ALA A 214 -13.03 -2.23 6.64
C ALA A 214 -11.89 -3.12 6.09
N GLU A 215 -10.78 -3.28 6.81
CA GLU A 215 -9.66 -4.12 6.40
C GLU A 215 -10.05 -5.61 6.31
N ALA A 216 -10.92 -6.06 7.20
CA ALA A 216 -11.43 -7.44 7.22
C ALA A 216 -12.38 -7.70 6.04
N GLN A 217 -13.29 -6.77 5.76
CA GLN A 217 -14.18 -6.82 4.61
C GLN A 217 -13.41 -6.73 3.27
N CYS A 218 -12.36 -5.90 3.21
CA CYS A 218 -11.42 -5.84 2.09
C CYS A 218 -10.72 -7.19 1.88
N ALA A 219 -10.23 -7.82 2.95
CA ALA A 219 -9.58 -9.13 2.89
C ALA A 219 -10.53 -10.21 2.36
N ALA A 220 -11.80 -10.24 2.81
CA ALA A 220 -12.84 -11.13 2.31
C ALA A 220 -13.08 -10.96 0.80
N LEU A 221 -13.28 -9.72 0.34
CA LEU A 221 -13.45 -9.38 -1.09
C LEU A 221 -12.25 -9.80 -1.96
N CYS A 222 -11.04 -9.81 -1.38
CA CYS A 222 -9.83 -10.26 -2.06
C CYS A 222 -9.67 -11.79 -2.05
N LYS A 223 -10.17 -12.49 -1.01
CA LYS A 223 -10.21 -13.96 -0.94
C LYS A 223 -11.19 -14.55 -1.95
N SER A 224 -12.38 -13.99 -2.12
CA SER A 224 -13.37 -14.45 -3.12
C SER A 224 -13.10 -13.95 -4.55
N GLY A 225 -11.95 -13.30 -4.79
CA GLY A 225 -11.53 -12.86 -6.12
C GLY A 225 -12.34 -11.70 -6.72
N LYS A 226 -13.27 -11.12 -5.96
CA LYS A 226 -14.05 -9.95 -6.37
C LYS A 226 -13.18 -8.71 -6.60
N VAL A 227 -12.05 -8.60 -5.90
CA VAL A 227 -10.95 -7.65 -6.18
C VAL A 227 -9.60 -8.37 -6.36
N TYR A 228 -8.63 -7.70 -6.99
CA TYR A 228 -7.27 -8.21 -7.19
C TYR A 228 -6.40 -8.09 -5.94
N ALA A 229 -6.59 -7.01 -5.17
CA ALA A 229 -5.82 -6.71 -3.96
C ALA A 229 -6.58 -5.73 -3.05
N VAL A 230 -6.12 -5.64 -1.80
CA VAL A 230 -6.50 -4.62 -0.81
C VAL A 230 -5.47 -3.49 -0.82
N ALA A 231 -5.89 -2.24 -0.59
CA ALA A 231 -5.00 -1.10 -0.37
C ALA A 231 -5.36 -0.33 0.91
N SER A 232 -4.41 -0.30 1.85
CA SER A 232 -4.37 0.60 3.01
C SER A 232 -2.90 0.88 3.35
N GLU A 233 -2.66 1.75 4.33
CA GLU A 233 -1.36 1.89 4.99
C GLU A 233 -1.20 0.94 6.19
N ASP A 234 -2.32 0.45 6.74
CA ASP A 234 -2.34 -0.45 7.89
C ASP A 234 -2.30 -1.93 7.44
N MET A 235 -1.40 -2.70 8.05
CA MET A 235 -1.03 -4.03 7.57
C MET A 235 -1.92 -5.17 8.08
N ASP A 236 -2.94 -4.87 8.89
CA ASP A 236 -3.85 -5.87 9.48
C ASP A 236 -4.70 -6.58 8.41
N SER A 237 -4.84 -5.99 7.22
CA SER A 237 -5.32 -6.71 6.03
C SER A 237 -4.56 -8.03 5.79
N LEU A 238 -3.26 -8.11 6.13
CA LEU A 238 -2.47 -9.34 6.05
C LEU A 238 -2.84 -10.37 7.12
N THR A 239 -3.18 -9.97 8.35
CA THR A 239 -3.59 -10.90 9.42
C THR A 239 -5.03 -11.39 9.22
N PHE A 240 -5.91 -10.59 8.64
CA PHE A 240 -7.16 -11.06 8.05
C PHE A 240 -6.96 -11.92 6.79
N GLY A 241 -5.71 -12.09 6.31
CA GLY A 241 -5.34 -13.01 5.24
C GLY A 241 -5.70 -12.53 3.83
N ALA A 242 -5.65 -11.23 3.54
CA ALA A 242 -5.81 -10.68 2.20
C ALA A 242 -4.71 -11.22 1.25
N PRO A 243 -5.03 -11.98 0.19
CA PRO A 243 -4.01 -12.62 -0.66
C PRO A 243 -2.98 -11.67 -1.28
N ARG A 244 -3.39 -10.43 -1.59
CA ARG A 244 -2.53 -9.32 -2.02
C ARG A 244 -2.89 -8.05 -1.25
N PHE A 245 -1.86 -7.34 -0.79
CA PHE A 245 -1.98 -6.06 -0.09
C PHE A 245 -1.05 -5.02 -0.72
N LEU A 246 -1.53 -3.78 -0.88
CA LEU A 246 -0.86 -2.70 -1.60
C LEU A 246 -0.70 -1.48 -0.72
N ARG A 247 0.54 -1.18 -0.33
CA ARG A 247 0.90 0.03 0.40
C ARG A 247 1.41 1.12 -0.56
N HIS A 248 1.26 2.39 -0.20
CA HIS A 248 1.65 3.57 -1.01
C HIS A 248 0.88 3.75 -2.33
N LEU A 249 -0.14 2.94 -2.62
CA LEU A 249 -1.06 3.17 -3.74
C LEU A 249 -1.77 4.54 -3.63
N MET A 250 -2.05 4.94 -2.39
CA MET A 250 -2.79 6.15 -2.03
C MET A 250 -1.90 7.38 -1.84
N ASP A 251 -0.57 7.21 -1.79
CA ASP A 251 0.39 8.30 -1.61
C ASP A 251 0.37 9.26 -2.82
N PRO A 252 0.44 10.59 -2.63
CA PRO A 252 0.38 11.57 -3.72
C PRO A 252 1.58 11.45 -4.66
N SER A 253 1.35 11.58 -5.98
CA SER A 253 2.35 11.40 -7.04
C SER A 253 3.60 12.28 -6.90
N SER A 254 3.52 13.39 -6.15
CA SER A 254 4.66 14.25 -5.81
C SER A 254 5.73 13.56 -4.96
N ARG A 255 5.36 12.56 -4.14
CA ARG A 255 6.30 11.77 -3.32
C ARG A 255 7.15 10.79 -4.14
N LYS A 256 6.68 10.36 -5.32
CA LYS A 256 7.36 9.41 -6.23
C LYS A 256 7.74 8.06 -5.59
N ILE A 257 7.07 7.67 -4.51
CA ILE A 257 7.25 6.37 -3.84
C ILE A 257 6.60 5.27 -4.71
N PRO A 258 7.25 4.11 -4.94
CA PRO A 258 6.65 2.97 -5.63
C PRO A 258 5.54 2.32 -4.79
N VAL A 259 4.59 1.65 -5.43
CA VAL A 259 3.57 0.87 -4.73
C VAL A 259 4.22 -0.41 -4.22
N MET A 260 4.08 -0.69 -2.92
CA MET A 260 4.62 -1.91 -2.31
C MET A 260 3.54 -3.00 -2.29
N GLU A 261 3.69 -4.00 -3.16
CA GLU A 261 2.84 -5.20 -3.18
C GLU A 261 3.40 -6.24 -2.20
N PHE A 262 2.53 -6.74 -1.32
CA PHE A 262 2.77 -7.85 -0.40
C PHE A 262 1.86 -9.03 -0.79
N GLU A 263 2.41 -10.24 -0.79
CA GLU A 263 1.71 -11.47 -1.19
C GLU A 263 1.72 -12.48 -0.03
N VAL A 264 0.58 -12.68 0.66
CA VAL A 264 0.52 -13.45 1.94
C VAL A 264 1.12 -14.85 1.81
N ALA A 265 0.89 -15.54 0.69
CA ALA A 265 1.48 -16.85 0.44
C ALA A 265 3.02 -16.85 0.54
N LYS A 266 3.68 -15.78 0.07
CA LYS A 266 5.14 -15.62 0.18
C LYS A 266 5.61 -15.17 1.57
N VAL A 267 4.78 -14.41 2.28
CA VAL A 267 5.05 -14.06 3.69
C VAL A 267 5.11 -15.34 4.51
N LEU A 268 4.14 -16.24 4.35
CA LEU A 268 4.10 -17.53 5.03
C LEU A 268 5.25 -18.46 4.59
N GLU A 269 5.55 -18.50 3.29
CA GLU A 269 6.68 -19.26 2.71
C GLU A 269 8.03 -18.83 3.29
N GLU A 270 8.39 -17.54 3.24
CA GLU A 270 9.71 -17.07 3.70
C GLU A 270 9.84 -17.01 5.22
N LEU A 271 8.75 -16.75 5.95
CA LEU A 271 8.78 -16.88 7.41
C LEU A 271 8.78 -18.34 7.86
N ASN A 272 8.41 -19.29 6.98
CA ASN A 272 8.16 -20.70 7.30
C ASN A 272 7.16 -20.84 8.47
N LEU A 273 5.98 -20.24 8.30
CA LEU A 273 4.88 -20.21 9.28
C LEU A 273 3.55 -20.59 8.64
N THR A 274 2.65 -21.17 9.42
CA THR A 274 1.23 -21.28 9.05
C THR A 274 0.51 -19.93 9.21
N MET A 275 -0.70 -19.80 8.64
CA MET A 275 -1.52 -18.59 8.81
C MET A 275 -1.84 -18.32 10.29
N ASP A 276 -2.15 -19.37 11.07
CA ASP A 276 -2.41 -19.26 12.51
C ASP A 276 -1.17 -18.77 13.28
N GLN A 277 0.01 -19.30 12.94
CA GLN A 277 1.28 -18.85 13.51
C GLN A 277 1.62 -17.40 13.13
N PHE A 278 1.22 -16.95 11.94
CA PHE A 278 1.38 -15.57 11.51
C PHE A 278 0.43 -14.61 12.25
N ILE A 279 -0.79 -15.05 12.55
CA ILE A 279 -1.73 -14.30 13.41
C ILE A 279 -1.14 -14.17 14.83
N ASP A 280 -0.69 -15.27 15.42
CA ASP A 280 -0.05 -15.28 16.75
C ASP A 280 1.20 -14.39 16.82
N LEU A 281 2.05 -14.44 15.78
CA LEU A 281 3.21 -13.55 15.61
C LEU A 281 2.79 -12.07 15.63
N CYS A 282 1.70 -11.72 14.98
CA CYS A 282 1.22 -10.35 14.89
C CYS A 282 0.58 -9.88 16.22
N ILE A 283 -0.16 -10.76 16.90
CA ILE A 283 -0.67 -10.52 18.26
C ILE A 283 0.48 -10.28 19.25
N LEU A 284 1.52 -11.12 19.24
CA LEU A 284 2.73 -10.97 20.07
C LEU A 284 3.58 -9.75 19.71
N SER A 285 3.55 -9.31 18.44
CA SER A 285 4.15 -8.04 18.02
C SER A 285 3.36 -6.84 18.58
N GLY A 286 2.05 -7.02 18.72
CA GLY A 286 1.07 -6.07 19.22
C GLY A 286 0.18 -5.54 18.10
N CYS A 287 -1.14 -5.68 18.29
CA CYS A 287 -2.20 -5.26 17.38
C CYS A 287 -3.15 -4.25 18.07
N ASP A 288 -4.22 -3.85 17.39
CA ASP A 288 -5.25 -2.92 17.91
C ASP A 288 -6.27 -3.60 18.87
N TYR A 289 -6.28 -4.93 18.95
CA TYR A 289 -7.36 -5.72 19.58
C TYR A 289 -7.03 -6.24 20.99
N CYS A 290 -5.76 -6.29 21.37
CA CYS A 290 -5.32 -6.64 22.72
C CYS A 290 -3.97 -5.98 23.03
N ASP A 291 -3.64 -5.83 24.31
CA ASP A 291 -2.29 -5.39 24.70
C ASP A 291 -1.21 -6.43 24.34
N SER A 292 0.06 -6.07 24.50
CA SER A 292 1.22 -6.86 24.06
C SER A 292 2.23 -7.06 25.18
N ILE A 293 2.73 -8.28 25.38
CA ILE A 293 3.69 -8.64 26.45
C ILE A 293 4.93 -7.74 26.40
N ARG A 294 5.22 -7.06 27.51
CA ARG A 294 6.29 -6.05 27.58
C ARG A 294 7.65 -6.69 27.32
N GLY A 295 8.40 -6.13 26.37
CA GLY A 295 9.72 -6.65 25.96
C GLY A 295 9.68 -7.74 24.89
N ILE A 296 8.48 -8.17 24.46
CA ILE A 296 8.28 -8.90 23.20
C ILE A 296 7.90 -7.89 22.11
N GLY A 297 8.40 -8.14 20.91
CA GLY A 297 8.09 -7.41 19.67
C GLY A 297 8.54 -8.28 18.50
N GLY A 298 8.23 -7.91 17.25
CA GLY A 298 8.29 -8.80 16.08
C GLY A 298 9.50 -9.75 15.98
N GLN A 299 10.74 -9.25 16.14
CA GLN A 299 11.95 -10.09 16.04
C GLN A 299 12.15 -11.07 17.22
N THR A 300 11.52 -10.82 18.37
CA THR A 300 11.43 -11.74 19.51
C THR A 300 10.26 -12.70 19.33
N ALA A 301 9.09 -12.18 18.93
CA ALA A 301 7.88 -12.97 18.67
C ALA A 301 8.12 -14.03 17.58
N LEU A 302 8.81 -13.69 16.50
CA LEU A 302 9.15 -14.63 15.41
C LEU A 302 10.05 -15.77 15.88
N LYS A 303 10.94 -15.53 16.86
CA LYS A 303 11.77 -16.58 17.46
C LYS A 303 10.94 -17.50 18.33
N LEU A 304 10.13 -16.93 19.23
CA LEU A 304 9.26 -17.69 20.12
C LEU A 304 8.24 -18.54 19.36
N ILE A 305 7.61 -17.99 18.31
CA ILE A 305 6.67 -18.75 17.47
C ILE A 305 7.37 -19.87 16.69
N ARG A 306 8.59 -19.66 16.18
CA ARG A 306 9.40 -20.72 15.55
C ARG A 306 9.89 -21.79 16.54
N GLN A 307 9.94 -21.49 17.84
CA GLN A 307 10.38 -22.41 18.91
C GLN A 307 9.23 -23.20 19.54
N HIS A 308 8.08 -22.57 19.75
CA HIS A 308 6.97 -23.10 20.55
C HIS A 308 5.68 -23.33 19.75
N GLY A 309 5.53 -22.71 18.57
CA GLY A 309 4.44 -22.98 17.62
C GLY A 309 3.11 -22.27 17.87
N SER A 310 2.81 -21.81 19.10
CA SER A 310 1.59 -21.07 19.46
C SER A 310 1.83 -20.17 20.68
N ILE A 311 0.94 -19.18 20.91
CA ILE A 311 0.97 -18.34 22.12
C ILE A 311 0.83 -19.18 23.41
N GLU A 312 -0.05 -20.19 23.44
CA GLU A 312 -0.24 -21.10 24.58
C GLU A 312 1.10 -21.71 25.03
N ASN A 313 1.80 -22.35 24.10
CA ASN A 313 3.07 -23.02 24.36
C ASN A 313 4.18 -22.02 24.76
N ILE A 314 4.09 -20.75 24.31
CA ILE A 314 5.00 -19.68 24.75
C ILE A 314 4.71 -19.31 26.21
N LEU A 315 3.44 -19.13 26.60
CA LEU A 315 3.04 -18.74 27.97
C LEU A 315 3.39 -19.81 29.03
N GLU A 316 3.44 -21.08 28.62
CA GLU A 316 3.95 -22.18 29.46
C GLU A 316 5.47 -22.12 29.67
N ASN A 317 6.24 -21.84 28.61
CA ASN A 317 7.70 -22.00 28.58
C ASN A 317 8.50 -20.69 28.79
N ILE A 318 7.85 -19.53 28.77
CA ILE A 318 8.52 -18.22 28.90
C ILE A 318 8.96 -17.92 30.34
N ASN A 319 10.12 -17.28 30.51
CA ASN A 319 10.56 -16.81 31.83
C ASN A 319 9.63 -15.67 32.32
N LYS A 320 8.82 -15.98 33.34
CA LYS A 320 7.77 -15.11 33.90
C LYS A 320 8.32 -13.99 34.81
N GLU A 321 9.57 -14.10 35.25
CA GLU A 321 10.27 -13.04 36.01
C GLU A 321 10.64 -11.86 35.09
N ARG A 322 11.07 -12.18 33.86
CA ARG A 322 11.48 -11.24 32.83
C ARG A 322 10.30 -10.70 32.03
N TYR A 323 9.31 -11.53 31.75
CA TYR A 323 8.18 -11.20 30.88
C TYR A 323 6.87 -11.15 31.67
N GLN A 324 6.46 -9.92 32.01
CA GLN A 324 5.17 -9.64 32.61
C GLN A 324 4.05 -9.88 31.57
N ILE A 325 3.34 -10.98 31.74
CA ILE A 325 2.13 -11.32 30.99
C ILE A 325 0.97 -10.49 31.59
N PRO A 326 0.11 -9.84 30.78
CA PRO A 326 -1.06 -9.15 31.31
C PRO A 326 -2.05 -10.14 31.96
N GLU A 327 -2.68 -9.71 33.06
CA GLU A 327 -3.83 -10.40 33.64
C GLU A 327 -5.02 -10.34 32.66
N ASP A 328 -5.82 -11.42 32.58
CA ASP A 328 -6.94 -11.61 31.66
C ASP A 328 -6.66 -11.22 30.18
N TRP A 329 -5.46 -11.53 29.68
CA TRP A 329 -5.02 -11.15 28.33
C TRP A 329 -5.88 -11.81 27.21
N PRO A 330 -6.70 -11.07 26.44
CA PRO A 330 -7.71 -11.63 25.55
C PRO A 330 -7.14 -11.97 24.16
N TYR A 331 -6.03 -12.71 24.13
CA TYR A 331 -5.33 -13.06 22.89
C TYR A 331 -6.08 -14.12 22.07
N GLN A 332 -6.90 -14.95 22.72
CA GLN A 332 -7.68 -15.99 22.05
C GLN A 332 -8.87 -15.39 21.30
N GLU A 333 -9.51 -14.37 21.87
CA GLU A 333 -10.55 -13.56 21.24
C GLU A 333 -9.97 -12.75 20.08
N ALA A 334 -8.78 -12.15 20.25
CA ALA A 334 -8.09 -11.43 19.17
C ALA A 334 -7.68 -12.37 18.02
N ARG A 335 -7.16 -13.58 18.33
CA ARG A 335 -6.88 -14.62 17.33
C ARG A 335 -8.16 -15.03 16.59
N ARG A 336 -9.25 -15.24 17.33
CA ARG A 336 -10.55 -15.58 16.74
C ARG A 336 -11.05 -14.49 15.81
N LEU A 337 -10.94 -13.22 16.20
CA LEU A 337 -11.31 -12.07 15.38
C LEU A 337 -10.57 -12.03 14.03
N PHE A 338 -9.26 -12.36 14.01
CA PHE A 338 -8.50 -12.44 12.74
C PHE A 338 -8.86 -13.66 11.88
N LYS A 339 -9.20 -14.81 12.50
CA LYS A 339 -9.56 -16.06 11.80
C LYS A 339 -11.00 -16.09 11.28
N GLU A 340 -11.93 -15.59 12.09
CA GLU A 340 -13.39 -15.57 11.88
C GLU A 340 -13.91 -14.12 11.90
N PRO A 341 -13.42 -13.22 11.02
CA PRO A 341 -13.84 -11.83 11.02
C PRO A 341 -15.31 -11.66 10.64
N VAL A 342 -15.99 -10.71 11.29
CA VAL A 342 -17.33 -10.28 10.89
C VAL A 342 -17.22 -9.47 9.60
N ALA A 343 -17.54 -10.10 8.48
CA ALA A 343 -17.60 -9.52 7.13
C ALA A 343 -18.83 -10.08 6.40
N LEU A 344 -19.36 -9.34 5.42
CA LEU A 344 -20.48 -9.78 4.59
C LEU A 344 -20.08 -11.03 3.79
N SER A 345 -20.96 -12.03 3.75
CA SER A 345 -20.82 -13.21 2.89
C SER A 345 -20.82 -12.85 1.40
N ASP A 346 -20.42 -13.77 0.53
CA ASP A 346 -20.44 -13.51 -0.91
C ASP A 346 -21.84 -13.30 -1.50
N GLU A 347 -22.89 -13.71 -0.78
CA GLU A 347 -24.31 -13.59 -1.13
C GLU A 347 -24.93 -12.26 -0.66
N GLU A 348 -24.53 -11.75 0.51
CA GLU A 348 -24.95 -10.44 1.04
C GLU A 348 -24.26 -9.27 0.30
N GLN A 349 -23.13 -9.53 -0.36
CA GLN A 349 -22.36 -8.51 -1.08
C GLN A 349 -23.03 -8.11 -2.40
N LEU A 350 -23.58 -6.89 -2.42
CA LEU A 350 -24.14 -6.22 -3.59
C LEU A 350 -23.23 -6.27 -4.84
N GLU A 351 -23.86 -6.30 -6.01
CA GLU A 351 -23.16 -6.44 -7.29
C GLU A 351 -22.26 -5.23 -7.61
N ILE A 352 -20.94 -5.47 -7.56
CA ILE A 352 -19.92 -4.41 -7.61
C ILE A 352 -19.77 -3.83 -9.03
N LYS A 353 -20.48 -2.72 -9.28
CA LYS A 353 -20.53 -1.99 -10.56
C LYS A 353 -19.90 -0.60 -10.47
N TRP A 354 -19.18 -0.22 -11.53
CA TRP A 354 -18.72 1.15 -11.78
C TRP A 354 -19.64 1.76 -12.85
N ILE A 355 -20.47 2.72 -12.46
CA ILE A 355 -21.49 3.32 -13.34
C ILE A 355 -20.96 4.59 -14.02
N ALA A 356 -21.81 5.48 -14.52
CA ALA A 356 -21.38 6.80 -14.99
C ALA A 356 -21.41 7.79 -13.81
N PRO A 357 -20.57 8.85 -13.79
CA PRO A 357 -20.76 9.92 -12.82
C PRO A 357 -22.09 10.63 -13.06
N ASP A 358 -22.77 10.99 -11.98
CA ASP A 358 -23.90 11.91 -11.96
C ASP A 358 -23.36 13.35 -11.99
N GLU A 359 -23.47 14.00 -13.15
CA GLU A 359 -22.88 15.32 -13.38
C GLU A 359 -23.60 16.42 -12.61
N GLU A 360 -24.93 16.40 -12.62
CA GLU A 360 -25.79 17.38 -11.96
C GLU A 360 -25.70 17.24 -10.45
N GLY A 361 -25.73 16.00 -9.94
CA GLY A 361 -25.54 15.69 -8.53
C GLY A 361 -24.12 16.03 -8.02
N LEU A 362 -23.08 15.80 -8.81
CA LEU A 362 -21.71 16.23 -8.46
C LEU A 362 -21.57 17.75 -8.43
N ILE A 363 -22.18 18.48 -9.38
CA ILE A 363 -22.17 19.94 -9.40
C ILE A 363 -22.95 20.48 -8.20
N SER A 364 -24.17 19.99 -7.92
CA SER A 364 -24.95 20.41 -6.74
C SER A 364 -24.15 20.18 -5.45
N PHE A 365 -23.65 18.97 -5.25
CA PHE A 365 -23.00 18.62 -3.99
C PHE A 365 -21.67 19.34 -3.77
N LEU A 366 -20.81 19.43 -4.79
CA LEU A 366 -19.51 20.07 -4.63
C LEU A 366 -19.59 21.60 -4.74
N VAL A 367 -20.28 22.13 -5.76
CA VAL A 367 -20.31 23.58 -6.03
C VAL A 367 -21.31 24.28 -5.12
N ASN A 368 -22.58 23.86 -5.14
CA ASN A 368 -23.65 24.62 -4.50
C ASN A 368 -23.68 24.40 -2.97
N GLU A 369 -23.44 23.17 -2.52
CA GLU A 369 -23.52 22.82 -1.09
C GLU A 369 -22.16 22.96 -0.36
N ASN A 370 -21.04 22.81 -1.07
CA ASN A 370 -19.69 22.79 -0.47
C ASN A 370 -18.73 23.88 -1.00
N GLY A 371 -19.19 24.80 -1.86
CA GLY A 371 -18.40 25.95 -2.30
C GLY A 371 -17.22 25.66 -3.24
N PHE A 372 -17.14 24.47 -3.84
CA PHE A 372 -16.05 24.14 -4.76
C PHE A 372 -16.15 24.96 -6.06
N ASN A 373 -15.01 25.42 -6.57
CA ASN A 373 -14.96 26.17 -7.82
C ASN A 373 -15.49 25.33 -9.02
N SER A 374 -16.60 25.76 -9.60
CA SER A 374 -17.33 25.07 -10.68
C SER A 374 -16.43 24.63 -11.85
N ASP A 375 -15.58 25.52 -12.37
CA ASP A 375 -14.62 25.21 -13.45
C ASP A 375 -13.75 23.99 -13.16
N ARG A 376 -13.30 23.82 -11.91
CA ARG A 376 -12.48 22.67 -11.48
C ARG A 376 -13.31 21.40 -11.36
N VAL A 377 -14.55 21.49 -10.89
CA VAL A 377 -15.48 20.36 -10.77
C VAL A 377 -15.84 19.85 -12.17
N THR A 378 -16.25 20.72 -13.10
CA THR A 378 -16.57 20.35 -14.49
C THR A 378 -15.37 19.73 -15.22
N LYS A 379 -14.16 20.31 -15.09
CA LYS A 379 -12.94 19.74 -15.67
C LYS A 379 -12.54 18.40 -15.03
N ALA A 380 -12.95 18.14 -13.79
CA ALA A 380 -12.77 16.85 -13.12
C ALA A 380 -13.82 15.80 -13.56
N ILE A 381 -15.08 16.20 -13.78
CA ILE A 381 -16.14 15.34 -14.34
C ILE A 381 -15.72 14.80 -15.72
N GLU A 382 -15.19 15.66 -16.59
CA GLU A 382 -14.67 15.24 -17.91
C GLU A 382 -13.53 14.22 -17.82
N LYS A 383 -12.64 14.34 -16.81
CA LYS A 383 -11.60 13.34 -16.55
C LYS A 383 -12.20 11.99 -16.15
N ILE A 384 -13.25 11.96 -15.33
CA ILE A 384 -13.94 10.73 -14.92
C ILE A 384 -14.59 10.03 -16.13
N LYS A 385 -15.28 10.78 -17.00
CA LYS A 385 -15.82 10.27 -18.27
C LYS A 385 -14.73 9.68 -19.16
N ALA A 386 -13.66 10.44 -19.42
CA ALA A 386 -12.55 10.00 -20.27
C ALA A 386 -11.81 8.79 -19.69
N ALA A 387 -11.67 8.71 -18.36
CA ALA A 387 -11.09 7.56 -17.66
C ALA A 387 -11.93 6.29 -17.87
N LYS A 388 -13.26 6.37 -17.73
CA LYS A 388 -14.16 5.24 -17.96
C LYS A 388 -14.00 4.66 -19.38
N ASN A 389 -13.89 5.52 -20.39
CA ASN A 389 -13.70 5.12 -21.79
C ASN A 389 -12.33 4.46 -22.05
N LYS A 390 -11.27 4.81 -21.31
CA LYS A 390 -9.99 4.08 -21.36
C LYS A 390 -10.10 2.68 -20.74
N SER A 391 -10.97 2.50 -19.75
CA SER A 391 -11.05 1.27 -18.95
C SER A 391 -11.69 0.05 -19.64
N SER A 392 -12.26 0.26 -20.84
CA SER A 392 -12.75 -0.78 -21.75
C SER A 392 -11.72 -1.14 -22.85
N GLN A 393 -10.85 -0.21 -23.25
CA GLN A 393 -9.83 -0.43 -24.27
C GLN A 393 -8.55 -1.02 -23.65
N GLY A 394 -8.59 -2.33 -23.34
CA GLY A 394 -7.45 -3.07 -22.77
C GLY A 394 -6.22 -3.08 -23.67
N ARG A 395 -5.24 -2.21 -23.41
CA ARG A 395 -3.99 -2.13 -24.18
C ARG A 395 -3.08 -3.30 -23.80
N LEU A 396 -2.92 -4.29 -24.68
CA LEU A 396 -2.06 -5.48 -24.47
C LEU A 396 -0.62 -5.12 -24.05
N GLU A 397 -0.08 -3.98 -24.50
CA GLU A 397 1.27 -3.51 -24.15
C GLU A 397 1.46 -3.16 -22.65
N SER A 398 0.40 -3.01 -21.84
CA SER A 398 0.58 -2.88 -20.37
C SER A 398 0.79 -4.23 -19.67
N PHE A 399 0.44 -5.34 -20.33
CA PHE A 399 0.62 -6.70 -19.81
C PHE A 399 1.97 -7.31 -20.19
N PHE A 400 2.56 -6.90 -21.32
CA PHE A 400 3.84 -7.40 -21.81
C PHE A 400 4.91 -6.31 -21.74
N LYS A 401 6.01 -6.58 -21.01
CA LYS A 401 7.23 -5.76 -21.15
C LYS A 401 7.71 -5.86 -22.61
N PRO A 402 7.95 -4.76 -23.32
CA PRO A 402 8.56 -4.82 -24.64
C PRO A 402 9.93 -5.49 -24.56
N THR A 403 10.10 -6.63 -25.24
CA THR A 403 11.42 -7.21 -25.48
C THR A 403 12.22 -6.23 -26.33
N ALA A 404 13.43 -5.88 -25.87
CA ALA A 404 14.28 -4.94 -26.58
C ALA A 404 14.78 -5.60 -27.89
N ASN A 405 14.27 -5.13 -29.04
CA ASN A 405 14.68 -5.61 -30.36
C ASN A 405 16.18 -5.30 -30.60
N PRO A 406 17.06 -6.31 -30.76
CA PRO A 406 18.49 -6.10 -30.95
C PRO A 406 18.84 -5.81 -32.42
N SER A 407 18.26 -4.77 -33.01
CA SER A 407 18.49 -4.40 -34.41
C SER A 407 18.25 -2.92 -34.71
N VAL A 408 19.26 -2.07 -34.46
CA VAL A 408 19.36 -0.75 -35.09
C VAL A 408 20.16 -0.91 -36.40
N PRO A 409 19.59 -0.66 -37.59
CA PRO A 409 20.34 -0.72 -38.83
C PRO A 409 21.39 0.41 -38.89
N ILE A 410 22.66 0.04 -39.04
CA ILE A 410 23.76 1.00 -39.19
C ILE A 410 23.60 1.73 -40.52
N LYS A 411 23.49 3.07 -40.49
CA LYS A 411 23.53 3.92 -41.69
C LYS A 411 24.88 3.79 -42.40
N ARG A 412 24.97 2.97 -43.45
CA ARG A 412 26.01 3.15 -44.48
C ARG A 412 25.66 4.32 -45.40
N LYS A 413 26.70 4.96 -45.90
CA LYS A 413 26.66 6.24 -46.61
C LYS A 413 27.22 6.00 -48.01
N GLU A 414 26.34 5.90 -49.01
CA GLU A 414 26.74 5.59 -50.39
C GLU A 414 26.43 6.76 -51.34
N THR A 415 27.27 6.87 -52.36
CA THR A 415 27.43 8.08 -53.19
C THR A 415 26.60 7.96 -54.46
N LYS A 416 25.97 9.06 -54.90
CA LYS A 416 25.28 9.08 -56.20
C LYS A 416 26.26 9.01 -57.37
N CYS A 417 26.08 8.02 -58.24
CA CYS A 417 26.36 8.13 -59.66
C CYS A 417 25.06 7.93 -60.45
N VAL A 418 25.02 8.43 -61.69
CA VAL A 418 23.82 8.54 -62.53
C VAL A 418 24.17 8.09 -63.96
N LEU A 419 23.14 7.86 -64.79
CA LEU A 419 23.19 7.42 -66.20
C LEU A 419 23.37 5.89 -66.36
N LYS A 420 22.76 5.22 -67.36
CA LYS A 420 21.83 5.70 -68.41
C LYS A 420 20.83 4.59 -68.82
N SER A 421 19.80 4.96 -69.58
CA SER A 421 18.65 4.12 -69.94
C SER A 421 18.71 3.51 -71.34
N SER A 422 18.15 2.30 -71.53
CA SER A 422 17.32 1.95 -72.69
C SER A 422 16.53 0.63 -72.48
N LYS A 423 15.51 0.38 -73.32
CA LYS A 423 14.66 -0.83 -73.42
C LYS A 423 14.88 -1.46 -74.82
N PRO A 424 14.12 -2.47 -75.33
CA PRO A 424 13.11 -3.38 -74.73
C PRO A 424 13.25 -4.88 -75.18
N ALA A 425 12.19 -5.67 -74.94
CA ALA A 425 11.69 -6.80 -75.79
C ALA A 425 12.35 -8.21 -75.65
N ILE A 426 11.66 -9.36 -75.87
CA ILE A 426 10.20 -9.66 -76.03
C ILE A 426 9.87 -11.13 -75.63
N LYS A 427 8.63 -11.39 -75.17
CA LYS A 427 7.83 -12.66 -75.07
C LYS A 427 8.52 -14.05 -75.02
N HIS A 428 8.04 -14.90 -74.11
CA HIS A 428 7.15 -16.08 -74.36
C HIS A 428 6.55 -16.49 -72.98
N LYS A 429 5.23 -16.71 -72.75
CA LYS A 429 4.30 -17.78 -73.19
C LYS A 429 4.78 -19.22 -72.83
N MET A 430 3.98 -20.10 -72.17
CA MET A 430 2.56 -20.01 -71.75
C MET A 430 2.15 -21.14 -70.77
N PHE A 431 1.31 -20.84 -69.76
CA PHE A 431 0.39 -21.75 -69.01
C PHE A 431 0.96 -22.94 -68.18
N CYS A 432 0.18 -23.67 -67.35
CA CYS A 432 -0.80 -23.31 -66.28
C CYS A 432 -1.28 -24.61 -65.55
N LEU A 433 -2.12 -24.44 -64.50
CA LEU A 433 -2.88 -25.46 -63.73
C LEU A 433 -2.02 -26.35 -62.80
N GLN A 434 -2.39 -26.70 -61.55
CA GLN A 434 -3.67 -27.11 -60.91
C GLN A 434 -4.10 -28.55 -61.30
N ASP A 435 -4.64 -29.39 -60.41
CA ASP A 435 -5.20 -29.11 -59.08
C ASP A 435 -5.26 -30.32 -58.10
N CYS A 436 -5.72 -30.05 -56.87
CA CYS A 436 -6.49 -30.94 -55.95
C CYS A 436 -5.90 -32.20 -55.27
N ASN A 437 -6.24 -32.31 -53.96
CA ASN A 437 -6.68 -33.52 -53.22
C ASN A 437 -5.69 -34.66 -52.90
N SER A 438 -5.83 -35.46 -51.81
CA SER A 438 -6.71 -35.41 -50.61
C SER A 438 -6.24 -36.43 -49.52
N PHE A 439 -7.08 -36.69 -48.50
CA PHE A 439 -7.03 -37.75 -47.46
C PHE A 439 -6.14 -37.59 -46.19
N ARG A 440 -6.73 -38.02 -45.07
CA ARG A 440 -6.07 -38.57 -43.87
C ARG A 440 -6.32 -40.10 -43.84
N PRO A 441 -5.59 -40.87 -43.03
CA PRO A 441 -6.25 -41.41 -41.83
C PRO A 441 -5.37 -41.42 -40.55
N THR A 442 -5.98 -41.81 -39.43
CA THR A 442 -5.34 -42.05 -38.12
C THR A 442 -4.96 -43.52 -37.91
N VAL A 443 -3.96 -43.79 -37.06
CA VAL A 443 -3.95 -44.93 -36.09
C VAL A 443 -2.81 -44.72 -35.06
N SER A 444 -2.87 -45.43 -33.93
CA SER A 444 -1.96 -45.34 -32.78
C SER A 444 -0.79 -46.33 -32.85
N GLY A 445 0.23 -46.13 -32.00
CA GLY A 445 1.31 -47.08 -31.75
C GLY A 445 2.14 -46.70 -30.53
N SER A 446 2.37 -47.65 -29.62
CA SER A 446 3.20 -47.49 -28.41
C SER A 446 4.31 -48.54 -28.41
N ILE A 447 5.54 -48.15 -28.07
CA ILE A 447 6.69 -49.06 -27.95
C ILE A 447 7.42 -48.78 -26.64
N ARG A 448 7.92 -49.85 -26.02
CA ARG A 448 8.64 -49.93 -24.74
C ARG A 448 9.83 -50.87 -24.92
N LEU A 449 10.66 -51.04 -23.87
CA LEU A 449 11.75 -52.03 -23.76
C LEU A 449 13.02 -51.70 -24.64
N THR A 450 14.24 -52.14 -24.31
CA THR A 450 14.70 -53.07 -23.24
C THR A 450 16.02 -52.62 -22.57
N ILE A 451 16.23 -53.14 -21.36
CA ILE A 451 17.44 -53.15 -20.52
C ILE A 451 18.64 -53.86 -21.19
N LEU A 452 19.87 -53.51 -20.80
CA LEU A 452 20.99 -54.47 -20.72
C LEU A 452 21.96 -54.08 -19.57
N GLY A 453 22.55 -55.07 -18.90
CA GLY A 453 23.51 -54.88 -17.81
C GLY A 453 24.07 -56.19 -17.23
N LEU A 454 25.25 -56.11 -16.60
CA LEU A 454 26.02 -57.12 -15.84
C LEU A 454 26.84 -56.31 -14.79
N GLY A 455 27.21 -56.75 -13.58
CA GLY A 455 27.44 -58.11 -13.03
C GLY A 455 28.96 -58.29 -12.77
N LEU A 456 29.49 -58.82 -11.64
CA LEU A 456 28.93 -59.50 -10.45
C LEU A 456 29.99 -59.56 -9.31
N LYS A 457 29.54 -59.75 -8.04
CA LYS A 457 30.29 -60.37 -6.88
C LYS A 457 31.53 -59.60 -6.35
N HIS A 458 32.05 -59.73 -5.11
CA HIS A 458 31.73 -60.41 -3.81
C HIS A 458 32.57 -59.66 -2.70
N SER A 459 32.51 -59.83 -1.37
CA SER A 459 31.71 -60.62 -0.39
C SER A 459 31.87 -60.01 1.04
N THR A 460 31.33 -60.65 2.09
CA THR A 460 31.32 -60.27 3.54
C THR A 460 32.14 -61.27 4.39
N PRO A 461 32.16 -61.23 5.76
CA PRO A 461 32.23 -60.14 6.76
C PRO A 461 33.35 -60.34 7.84
N LEU A 462 33.52 -59.41 8.82
CA LEU A 462 33.89 -59.79 10.20
C LEU A 462 33.54 -58.76 11.30
N THR A 463 33.34 -59.27 12.51
CA THR A 463 32.70 -58.81 13.76
C THR A 463 33.38 -57.75 14.67
N ARG A 464 32.62 -57.29 15.70
CA ARG A 464 32.96 -56.59 16.98
C ARG A 464 33.05 -55.05 16.94
N GLY A 465 32.60 -54.28 17.96
CA GLY A 465 31.70 -54.61 19.10
C GLY A 465 32.04 -53.90 20.44
N VAL A 466 31.00 -53.36 21.12
CA VAL A 466 30.98 -52.77 22.50
C VAL A 466 31.88 -51.52 22.70
N CYS A 467 31.71 -50.57 23.65
CA CYS A 467 30.95 -50.47 24.91
C CYS A 467 30.14 -49.16 25.08
N PHE A 468 29.20 -49.17 26.05
CA PHE A 468 28.62 -47.99 26.71
C PHE A 468 29.40 -47.62 27.98
N GLY A 469 29.28 -46.36 28.44
CA GLY A 469 29.08 -46.04 29.86
C GLY A 469 30.29 -45.71 30.74
N ALA A 470 30.43 -44.42 31.07
CA ALA A 470 30.75 -43.90 32.40
C ALA A 470 30.15 -42.49 32.52
#